data_AF-A0A382DCX3-F1
#
_entry.id   AF-A0A382DCX3-F1
#
_cell.length_a   1.000
_cell.length_b   1.000
_cell.length_c   1.000
_cell.angle_alpha   90.00
_cell.angle_beta   90.00
_cell.angle_gamma   90.00
#
_symmetry.space_group_name_H-M   'P 1'
#
loop_
_entity.id
_entity.type
_entity.pdbx_description
1 polymer ?
#
loop_
_entity_poly.entity_id
_entity_poly.type
_entity_poly.pdbx_seq_one_letter_code
_entity_poly.pdbx_strand_id
1 'polypeptide(L)'
;MNNSTANIHPERGFLPYPDPLLKLPPAYQAWDELGSTMPELLHNNDFRRALSDLHQLDPSGIQDGPELDRSMRLLSMFANAYVNWGPGPVRSIPKNLAVPLWEIARRSGRPPIASHASIVLNNWRRIDPDGPIDPENLNTLQNFLGGRDED
;
A
#
# COMPACT_ATOMS: atom_id res chain seq x y z
N MET A 1 25.09 -23.49 0.15
CA MET A 1 24.45 -23.14 -1.13
C MET A 1 23.00 -23.59 -1.05
N ASN A 2 22.07 -22.66 -0.90
CA ASN A 2 20.64 -22.90 -1.15
C ASN A 2 20.18 -21.77 -2.09
N ASN A 3 20.23 -22.05 -3.39
CA ASN A 3 19.61 -21.22 -4.43
C ASN A 3 18.12 -21.53 -4.43
N SER A 4 17.35 -20.93 -3.53
CA SER A 4 15.89 -20.88 -3.68
C SER A 4 15.56 -19.63 -4.50
N THR A 5 15.39 -19.82 -5.81
CA THR A 5 15.07 -18.78 -6.81
C THR A 5 13.64 -18.23 -6.70
N ALA A 6 12.92 -18.52 -5.62
CA ALA A 6 11.62 -17.93 -5.32
C ALA A 6 11.50 -17.71 -3.80
N ASN A 7 11.18 -16.48 -3.38
CA ASN A 7 10.89 -16.14 -1.98
C ASN A 7 9.54 -16.73 -1.58
N ILE A 8 9.50 -18.03 -1.31
CA ILE A 8 8.31 -18.77 -0.88
C ILE A 8 8.54 -19.24 0.56
N HIS A 9 7.70 -18.77 1.47
CA HIS A 9 7.72 -19.22 2.86
C HIS A 9 7.13 -20.63 2.99
N PRO A 10 7.75 -21.55 3.75
CA PRO A 10 7.31 -22.94 3.83
C PRO A 10 5.87 -23.11 4.36
N GLU A 11 5.43 -22.24 5.27
CA GLU A 11 4.11 -22.36 5.91
C GLU A 11 3.04 -21.42 5.34
N ARG A 12 3.43 -20.31 4.72
CA ARG A 12 2.50 -19.24 4.28
C ARG A 12 2.64 -18.88 2.80
N GLY A 13 3.36 -19.71 2.04
CA GLY A 13 3.54 -19.56 0.60
C GLY A 13 4.13 -18.20 0.24
N PHE A 14 3.43 -17.43 -0.59
CA PHE A 14 3.86 -16.09 -1.03
C PHE A 14 3.49 -14.96 -0.07
N LEU A 15 2.84 -15.26 1.07
CA LEU A 15 2.59 -14.23 2.08
C LEU A 15 3.91 -13.77 2.71
N PRO A 16 4.03 -12.47 3.02
CA PRO A 16 5.25 -11.92 3.59
C PRO A 16 5.53 -12.50 4.98
N TYR A 17 6.81 -12.49 5.33
CA TYR A 17 7.30 -12.73 6.67
C TYR A 17 8.34 -11.64 7.01
N PRO A 18 8.13 -10.85 8.07
CA PRO A 18 7.01 -10.88 9.02
C PRO A 18 5.65 -10.47 8.39
N ASP A 19 4.58 -10.52 9.19
CA ASP A 19 3.24 -10.03 8.79
C ASP A 19 3.33 -8.56 8.32
N PRO A 20 2.42 -8.11 7.43
CA PRO A 20 2.50 -6.76 6.86
C PRO A 20 2.55 -5.65 7.90
N LEU A 21 3.42 -4.67 7.66
CA LEU A 21 3.64 -3.57 8.59
C LEU A 21 2.37 -2.71 8.75
N LEU A 22 2.03 -2.38 9.99
CA LEU A 22 0.81 -1.64 10.33
C LEU A 22 0.95 -0.12 10.24
N LYS A 23 2.16 0.43 10.43
CA LYS A 23 2.46 1.86 10.41
C LYS A 23 3.87 2.09 9.89
N LEU A 24 4.06 3.14 9.11
CA LEU A 24 5.38 3.61 8.70
C LEU A 24 6.04 4.40 9.85
N PRO A 25 7.37 4.64 9.77
CA PRO A 25 8.05 5.57 10.68
C PRO A 25 7.38 6.96 10.69
N PRO A 26 7.47 7.73 11.79
CA PRO A 26 6.78 9.02 11.93
C PRO A 26 7.03 10.02 10.80
N ALA A 27 8.19 9.99 10.16
CA ALA A 27 8.52 10.83 8.99
C ALA A 27 7.58 10.60 7.78
N TYR A 28 6.89 9.44 7.74
CA TYR A 28 6.01 9.01 6.66
C TYR A 28 4.53 8.90 7.07
N GLN A 29 4.20 9.41 8.26
CA GLN A 29 2.84 9.41 8.84
C GLN A 29 1.78 9.93 7.87
N ALA A 30 2.09 10.96 7.08
CA ALA A 30 1.11 11.57 6.18
C ALA A 30 0.59 10.57 5.11
N TRP A 31 1.37 9.57 4.72
CA TRP A 31 0.90 8.50 3.84
C TRP A 31 -0.04 7.54 4.58
N ASP A 32 0.24 7.21 5.84
CA ASP A 32 -0.66 6.37 6.65
C ASP A 32 -2.01 7.08 6.88
N GLU A 33 -1.99 8.37 7.19
CA GLU A 33 -3.19 9.18 7.42
C GLU A 33 -4.04 9.30 6.16
N LEU A 34 -3.42 9.60 5.02
CA LEU A 34 -4.13 9.63 3.73
C LEU A 34 -4.73 8.26 3.40
N GLY A 35 -3.99 7.18 3.64
CA GLY A 35 -4.49 5.82 3.44
C GLY A 35 -5.73 5.53 4.29
N SER A 36 -5.67 5.85 5.58
CA SER A 36 -6.80 5.63 6.50
C SER A 36 -8.05 6.43 6.13
N THR A 37 -7.89 7.63 5.58
CA THR A 37 -9.01 8.53 5.20
C THR A 37 -9.43 8.38 3.73
N MET A 38 -8.67 7.62 2.93
CA MET A 38 -8.91 7.42 1.51
C MET A 38 -10.36 6.98 1.19
N PRO A 39 -10.97 6.01 1.91
CA PRO A 39 -12.34 5.60 1.61
C PRO A 39 -13.37 6.72 1.66
N GLU A 40 -13.32 7.53 2.73
CA GLU A 40 -14.22 8.67 2.89
C GLU A 40 -13.93 9.75 1.83
N LEU A 41 -12.66 10.02 1.56
CA LEU A 41 -12.24 10.99 0.55
C LEU A 41 -12.68 10.59 -0.87
N LEU A 42 -12.66 9.30 -1.18
CA LEU A 42 -13.13 8.78 -2.47
C LEU A 42 -14.65 8.87 -2.58
N HIS A 43 -15.38 8.58 -1.50
CA HIS A 43 -16.84 8.77 -1.44
C HIS A 43 -17.23 10.23 -1.71
N ASN A 44 -16.48 11.17 -1.14
CA ASN A 44 -16.74 12.61 -1.24
C ASN A 44 -16.12 13.27 -2.49
N ASN A 45 -15.43 12.52 -3.37
CA ASN A 45 -14.65 13.04 -4.50
C ASN A 45 -13.54 14.05 -4.12
N ASP A 46 -13.07 14.03 -2.88
CA ASP A 46 -12.06 14.95 -2.35
C ASP A 46 -10.64 14.39 -2.39
N PHE A 47 -10.47 13.10 -2.70
CA PHE A 47 -9.17 12.42 -2.67
C PHE A 47 -8.09 13.09 -3.53
N ARG A 48 -8.43 13.54 -4.76
CA ARG A 48 -7.46 14.21 -5.64
C ARG A 48 -6.91 15.49 -5.02
N ARG A 49 -7.77 16.27 -4.34
CA ARG A 49 -7.36 17.50 -3.65
C ARG A 49 -6.45 17.15 -2.48
N ALA A 50 -6.92 16.27 -1.59
CA ALA A 50 -6.17 15.85 -0.42
C ALA A 50 -4.77 15.31 -0.77
N LEU A 51 -4.65 14.44 -1.79
CA LEU A 51 -3.36 13.95 -2.25
C LEU A 51 -2.48 15.08 -2.82
N SER A 52 -3.05 16.00 -3.59
CA SER A 52 -2.27 17.09 -4.22
C SER A 52 -1.75 18.09 -3.19
N ASP A 53 -2.44 18.26 -2.07
CA ASP A 53 -2.08 19.18 -0.99
C ASP A 53 -0.99 18.61 -0.05
N LEU A 54 -0.72 17.30 -0.11
CA LEU A 54 0.33 16.68 0.70
C LEU A 54 1.73 17.19 0.32
N HIS A 55 2.57 17.40 1.33
CA HIS A 55 3.98 17.64 1.08
C HIS A 55 4.63 16.40 0.43
N GLN A 56 5.54 16.63 -0.52
CA GLN A 56 6.33 15.54 -1.09
C GLN A 56 7.28 14.99 -0.02
N LEU A 57 7.10 13.73 0.37
CA LEU A 57 8.01 13.03 1.27
C LEU A 57 9.18 12.40 0.49
N ASP A 58 10.38 12.43 1.07
CA ASP A 58 11.56 11.76 0.52
C ASP A 58 11.59 10.27 0.92
N PRO A 59 11.43 9.33 -0.03
CA PRO A 59 11.41 7.90 0.25
C PRO A 59 12.79 7.30 0.59
N SER A 60 13.88 8.07 0.53
CA SER A 60 15.24 7.57 0.73
C SER A 60 15.47 6.90 2.10
N GLY A 61 14.74 7.35 3.13
CA GLY A 61 14.80 6.81 4.50
C GLY A 61 13.96 5.55 4.75
N ILE A 62 13.09 5.14 3.82
CA ILE A 62 12.31 3.89 3.92
C ILE A 62 13.27 2.71 3.88
N GLN A 63 13.12 1.75 4.80
CA GLN A 63 13.94 0.53 4.81
C GLN A 63 13.40 -0.53 3.84
N ASP A 64 14.28 -1.39 3.32
CA ASP A 64 13.86 -2.55 2.53
C ASP A 64 13.07 -3.55 3.39
N GLY A 65 12.21 -4.35 2.75
CA GLY A 65 11.32 -5.28 3.44
C GLY A 65 9.98 -4.63 3.85
N PRO A 66 9.51 -4.77 5.12
CA PRO A 66 8.14 -4.39 5.49
C PRO A 66 7.76 -2.92 5.27
N GLU A 67 8.69 -1.98 5.46
CA GLU A 67 8.43 -0.55 5.20
C GLU A 67 8.29 -0.26 3.71
N LEU A 68 9.15 -0.88 2.88
CA LEU A 68 9.10 -0.78 1.43
C LEU A 68 7.79 -1.39 0.88
N ASP A 69 7.39 -2.56 1.38
CA ASP A 69 6.16 -3.22 0.97
C ASP A 69 4.90 -2.42 1.34
N ARG A 70 4.86 -1.85 2.56
CA ARG A 70 3.78 -0.95 2.97
C ARG A 70 3.73 0.32 2.12
N SER A 71 4.89 0.93 1.87
CA SER A 71 5.01 2.12 1.02
C SER A 71 4.54 1.83 -0.40
N MET A 72 4.93 0.68 -0.96
CA MET A 72 4.49 0.23 -2.28
C MET A 72 2.97 0.01 -2.31
N ARG A 73 2.39 -0.60 -1.27
CA ARG A 73 0.94 -0.77 -1.13
C ARG A 73 0.22 0.58 -1.15
N LEU A 74 0.54 1.49 -0.23
CA LEU A 74 -0.13 2.79 -0.11
C LEU A 74 0.00 3.62 -1.39
N LEU A 75 1.23 3.87 -1.87
CA LEU A 75 1.47 4.77 -2.99
C LEU A 75 0.86 4.22 -4.30
N SER A 76 0.91 2.91 -4.52
CA SER A 76 0.33 2.30 -5.71
C SER A 76 -1.20 2.35 -5.69
N MET A 77 -1.82 2.21 -4.51
CA MET A 77 -3.26 2.41 -4.33
C MET A 77 -3.64 3.88 -4.49
N PHE A 78 -2.84 4.83 -4.01
CA PHE A 78 -3.07 6.26 -4.24
C PHE A 78 -3.02 6.62 -5.72
N ALA A 79 -2.06 6.07 -6.47
CA ALA A 79 -1.99 6.27 -7.91
C ALA A 79 -3.23 5.71 -8.62
N ASN A 80 -3.67 4.50 -8.25
CA ASN A 80 -4.89 3.91 -8.78
C ASN A 80 -6.12 4.79 -8.48
N ALA A 81 -6.28 5.18 -7.21
CA ALA A 81 -7.37 6.03 -6.74
C ALA A 81 -7.38 7.37 -7.47
N TYR A 82 -6.23 8.04 -7.59
CA TYR A 82 -6.14 9.34 -8.27
C TYR A 82 -6.53 9.25 -9.75
N VAL A 83 -6.09 8.20 -10.44
CA VAL A 83 -6.39 8.01 -11.86
C VAL A 83 -7.87 7.69 -12.09
N ASN A 84 -8.44 6.81 -11.27
CA ASN A 84 -9.76 6.22 -11.52
C ASN A 84 -10.93 6.95 -10.84
N TRP A 85 -10.70 7.70 -9.75
CA TRP A 85 -11.75 8.44 -9.05
C TRP A 85 -11.64 9.95 -9.25
N GLY A 86 -12.76 10.58 -9.59
CA GLY A 86 -12.90 12.02 -9.76
C GLY A 86 -13.66 12.41 -11.03
N PRO A 87 -13.84 13.72 -11.28
CA PRO A 87 -14.78 14.25 -12.28
C PRO A 87 -14.36 14.02 -13.75
N GLY A 88 -13.25 13.33 -14.00
CA GLY A 88 -12.80 13.05 -15.36
C GLY A 88 -11.45 12.34 -15.41
N PRO A 89 -11.07 11.85 -16.61
CA PRO A 89 -9.81 11.15 -16.81
C PRO A 89 -8.62 12.09 -16.61
N VAL A 90 -7.52 11.54 -16.11
CA VAL A 90 -6.24 12.25 -15.96
C VAL A 90 -5.16 11.52 -16.73
N ARG A 91 -4.14 12.26 -17.19
CA ARG A 91 -2.98 11.71 -17.92
C ARG A 91 -1.68 11.73 -17.12
N SER A 92 -1.73 12.27 -15.91
CA SER A 92 -0.59 12.42 -15.02
C SER A 92 -1.06 12.39 -13.57
N ILE A 93 -0.18 11.92 -12.69
CA ILE A 93 -0.32 12.04 -11.24
C ILE A 93 0.60 13.16 -10.71
N PRO A 94 0.28 13.78 -9.56
CA PRO A 94 1.08 14.86 -8.98
C PRO A 94 2.50 14.41 -8.61
N LYS A 95 3.48 15.34 -8.63
CA LYS A 95 4.91 15.05 -8.37
C LYS A 95 5.15 14.45 -6.99
N ASN A 96 4.42 14.92 -5.99
CA ASN A 96 4.48 14.44 -4.60
C ASN A 96 4.06 12.97 -4.44
N LEU A 97 3.39 12.38 -5.44
CA LEU A 97 3.11 10.95 -5.54
C LEU A 97 4.03 10.25 -6.55
N ALA A 98 4.23 10.85 -7.72
CA ALA A 98 4.96 10.24 -8.84
C ALA A 98 6.41 9.87 -8.48
N VAL A 99 7.11 10.82 -7.84
CA VAL A 99 8.53 10.66 -7.48
C VAL A 99 8.72 9.56 -6.42
N PRO A 100 8.03 9.59 -5.27
CA PRO A 100 8.19 8.53 -4.28
C PRO A 100 7.72 7.17 -4.77
N LEU A 101 6.60 7.10 -5.52
CA LEU A 101 6.12 5.82 -6.07
C LEU A 101 7.15 5.20 -7.02
N TRP A 102 7.77 6.00 -7.89
CA TRP A 102 8.80 5.49 -8.79
C TRP A 102 10.00 4.92 -8.05
N GLU A 103 10.51 5.63 -7.04
CA GLU A 103 11.70 5.18 -6.29
C GLU A 103 11.39 3.92 -5.47
N ILE A 104 10.24 3.88 -4.79
CA ILE A 104 9.79 2.70 -4.04
C ILE A 104 9.62 1.51 -4.98
N ALA A 105 8.92 1.68 -6.10
CA ALA A 105 8.70 0.60 -7.07
C ALA A 105 10.01 0.07 -7.65
N ARG A 106 10.94 0.97 -7.99
CA ARG A 106 12.29 0.63 -8.47
C ARG A 106 13.04 -0.22 -7.45
N ARG A 107 13.02 0.17 -6.17
CA ARG A 107 13.65 -0.59 -5.07
C ARG A 107 12.98 -1.93 -4.84
N SER A 108 11.65 -2.00 -4.96
CA SER A 108 10.90 -3.26 -4.87
C SER A 108 11.10 -4.18 -6.08
N GLY A 109 11.80 -3.74 -7.14
CA GLY A 109 11.94 -4.51 -8.39
C GLY A 109 10.62 -4.66 -9.15
N ARG A 110 9.68 -3.73 -8.97
CA ARG A 110 8.29 -3.81 -9.48
C ARG A 110 7.94 -2.57 -10.30
N PRO A 111 6.98 -2.68 -11.24
CA PRO A 111 6.44 -1.48 -11.90
C PRO A 111 5.66 -0.60 -10.90
N PRO A 112 5.60 0.72 -11.09
CA PRO A 112 4.91 1.69 -10.21
C PRO A 112 3.39 1.65 -10.39
N ILE A 113 2.78 0.49 -10.15
CA ILE A 113 1.35 0.25 -10.28
C ILE A 113 0.89 -0.73 -9.19
N ALA A 114 -0.38 -0.62 -8.79
CA ALA A 114 -0.98 -1.59 -7.90
C ALA A 114 -0.99 -2.96 -8.60
N SER A 115 -0.55 -3.99 -7.88
CA SER A 115 -0.58 -5.37 -8.35
C SER A 115 -1.04 -6.31 -7.23
N HIS A 116 -1.26 -7.58 -7.55
CA HIS A 116 -1.61 -8.62 -6.57
C HIS A 116 -0.68 -8.61 -5.35
N ALA A 117 0.62 -8.39 -5.55
CA ALA A 117 1.57 -8.29 -4.45
C ALA A 117 1.32 -7.08 -3.53
N SER A 118 0.80 -5.95 -4.04
CA SER A 118 0.44 -4.79 -3.22
C SER A 118 -0.89 -4.97 -2.50
N ILE A 119 -1.94 -5.33 -3.24
CA ILE A 119 -3.33 -5.21 -2.76
C ILE A 119 -3.90 -6.51 -2.18
N VAL A 120 -3.17 -7.63 -2.29
CA VAL A 120 -3.54 -8.92 -1.71
C VAL A 120 -2.46 -9.40 -0.74
N LEU A 121 -1.28 -9.78 -1.25
CA LEU A 121 -0.24 -10.45 -0.43
C LEU A 121 0.26 -9.58 0.74
N ASN A 122 0.32 -8.25 0.55
CA ASN A 122 0.78 -7.29 1.55
C ASN A 122 -0.36 -6.47 2.19
N ASN A 123 -1.63 -6.81 1.93
CA ASN A 123 -2.77 -6.00 2.34
C ASN A 123 -3.66 -6.65 3.40
N TRP A 124 -3.07 -7.37 4.35
CA TRP A 124 -3.81 -8.06 5.41
C TRP A 124 -3.13 -7.85 6.75
N ARG A 125 -3.92 -8.00 7.82
CA ARG A 125 -3.44 -8.13 9.19
C ARG A 125 -4.26 -9.18 9.92
N ARG A 126 -3.69 -9.72 11.00
CA ARG A 126 -4.48 -10.51 11.94
C ARG A 126 -5.36 -9.62 12.80
N ILE A 127 -6.54 -10.14 13.15
CA ILE A 127 -7.41 -9.55 14.17
C ILE A 127 -6.82 -9.87 15.55
N ASP A 128 -6.53 -11.14 15.82
CA ASP A 128 -5.71 -11.63 16.92
C ASP A 128 -4.27 -11.89 16.44
N PRO A 129 -3.29 -11.06 16.84
CA PRO A 129 -1.89 -11.22 16.44
C PRO A 129 -1.26 -12.56 16.80
N ASP A 130 -1.75 -13.23 17.85
CA ASP A 130 -1.25 -14.52 18.33
C ASP A 130 -2.04 -15.70 17.72
N GLY A 131 -3.15 -15.42 17.04
CA GLY A 131 -3.99 -16.41 16.35
C GLY A 131 -3.41 -16.85 15.01
N PRO A 132 -4.00 -17.86 14.33
CA PRO A 132 -3.56 -18.38 13.02
C PRO A 132 -3.77 -17.40 11.84
N ILE A 133 -3.21 -17.74 10.67
CA ILE A 133 -3.55 -17.08 9.39
C ILE A 133 -4.71 -17.87 8.76
N ASP A 134 -5.94 -17.47 9.08
CA ASP A 134 -7.15 -18.02 8.46
C ASP A 134 -8.15 -16.88 8.16
N PRO A 135 -9.11 -17.07 7.23
CA PRO A 135 -10.03 -16.02 6.84
C PRO A 135 -10.78 -15.38 8.01
N GLU A 136 -11.11 -16.15 9.04
CA GLU A 136 -11.82 -15.70 10.23
C GLU A 136 -10.98 -14.78 11.13
N ASN A 137 -9.65 -14.88 11.08
CA ASN A 137 -8.72 -14.07 11.85
C ASN A 137 -8.02 -12.97 11.01
N LEU A 138 -8.47 -12.71 9.77
CA LEU A 138 -7.85 -11.70 8.91
C LEU A 138 -8.75 -10.48 8.70
N ASN A 139 -8.10 -9.34 8.43
CA ASN A 139 -8.77 -8.14 7.98
C ASN A 139 -7.86 -7.36 7.02
N THR A 140 -8.45 -6.68 6.05
CA THR A 140 -7.75 -5.85 5.08
C THR A 140 -7.12 -4.62 5.74
N LEU A 141 -5.92 -4.26 5.30
CA LEU A 141 -5.19 -3.11 5.83
C LEU A 141 -5.49 -1.78 5.13
N GLN A 142 -5.81 -1.82 3.84
CA GLN A 142 -6.13 -0.65 3.03
C GLN A 142 -7.26 -0.99 2.08
N ASN A 143 -8.34 -0.24 2.20
CA ASN A 143 -9.51 -0.32 1.33
C ASN A 143 -9.55 0.89 0.38
N PHE A 144 -10.18 0.72 -0.78
CA PHE A 144 -10.60 1.82 -1.65
C PHE A 144 -11.89 2.45 -1.16
N LEU A 145 -12.98 1.69 -0.99
CA LEU A 145 -14.27 2.24 -0.53
C LEU A 145 -14.71 1.68 0.82
N GLY A 146 -14.04 0.65 1.34
CA GLY A 146 -14.32 0.08 2.66
C GLY A 146 -15.65 -0.68 2.72
N GLY A 147 -16.10 -1.20 1.58
CA GLY A 147 -17.25 -2.10 1.53
C GLY A 147 -16.88 -3.51 2.00
N ARG A 148 -17.89 -4.30 2.42
CA ARG A 148 -17.69 -5.70 2.86
C ARG A 148 -17.04 -6.61 1.81
N ASP A 149 -17.12 -6.24 0.54
CA ASP A 149 -16.49 -6.99 -0.55
C ASP A 149 -14.95 -6.79 -0.60
N GLU A 150 -14.40 -5.85 0.18
CA GLU A 150 -12.97 -5.56 0.28
C GLU A 150 -12.31 -6.12 1.57
N ASP A 151 -13.11 -6.57 2.54
CA ASP A 151 -12.66 -7.07 3.84
C ASP A 151 -12.40 -8.58 3.86
#